data_AF-A0A366INT5-F1
#
_entry.id   AF-A0A366INT5-F1
#
_cell.length_a   1.000
_cell.length_b   1.000
_cell.length_c   1.000
_cell.angle_alpha   90.00
_cell.angle_beta   90.00
_cell.angle_gamma   90.00
#
_symmetry.space_group_name_H-M   'P 1'
#
loop_
_entity.id
_entity.type
_entity.pdbx_description
1 polymer ?
#
loop_
_entity_poly.entity_id
_entity_poly.type
_entity_poly.pdbx_seq_one_letter_code
_entity_poly.pdbx_strand_id
1 'polypeptide(L)'
;MTPTEEFRTAMRGYEKSEVDARLQQLRTEIESVRKALSDARSQVINADRAKLQIAGELSEAKAQLKKLANDNAEAAGPPGSRIDHLLKIAESQARETLAQANSDAETIRNKARAEAASARARMHTESNDTLNSARSEADAIISSAELRAEEAIKAAENRAAELKATAEREANQAREASAAATKEARESLEHELAELRATAEKEVADLRAEAKAEAEETIAAARAQADELLAAAKARDEASRKAANELEVELADKRQKAEADRKKRYEEALAENRKLIEEAQARAAKADAEAKEAAERAEKTREDAVKKADEIIADGKSRAQTLIGEARATAEATIEESAAEAKRNIQSAQAQVDLLTKQRKTITAQLDQLRSLFAMPGVMGGDQVDPAKAEAASHNTEQIADGEQLKELLAEATEATEADGSDEAEDATAQQDAPAAAKDGQEKDGQVEQSAEEEPSGDSLPNGATDADTIAIDAQVSGAKNPVPKATPSKNSLR
;
A
#
# COMPACT_ATOMS: atom_id res chain seq x y z
N MET A 1 -69.56 94.27 -46.53
CA MET A 1 -69.25 93.36 -45.42
C MET A 1 -67.74 93.40 -45.23
N THR A 2 -67.25 93.72 -44.03
CA THR A 2 -65.86 93.41 -43.67
C THR A 2 -65.73 91.90 -43.46
N PRO A 3 -64.58 91.27 -43.78
CA PRO A 3 -64.35 89.87 -43.46
C PRO A 3 -64.35 89.66 -41.93
N THR A 4 -64.69 88.45 -41.50
CA THR A 4 -64.53 88.00 -40.11
C THR A 4 -63.10 87.48 -39.93
N GLU A 5 -62.21 88.37 -39.51
CA GLU A 5 -60.85 88.00 -39.10
C GLU A 5 -60.91 87.22 -37.78
N GLU A 6 -60.26 86.06 -37.72
CA GLU A 6 -60.23 85.20 -36.55
C GLU A 6 -59.06 85.58 -35.63
N PHE A 7 -59.36 85.99 -34.39
CA PHE A 7 -58.34 86.31 -33.38
C PHE A 7 -57.52 85.07 -33.00
N ARG A 8 -56.21 85.21 -32.79
CA ARG A 8 -55.35 84.11 -32.35
C ARG A 8 -55.73 83.65 -30.94
N THR A 9 -55.59 82.35 -30.68
CA THR A 9 -55.91 81.73 -29.38
C THR A 9 -54.65 81.41 -28.59
N ALA A 10 -54.54 82.01 -27.40
CA ALA A 10 -53.57 81.69 -26.37
C ALA A 10 -54.19 80.74 -25.32
N MET A 11 -53.39 80.23 -24.38
CA MET A 11 -53.82 79.23 -23.37
C MET A 11 -54.99 79.65 -22.44
N ARG A 12 -55.47 80.90 -22.50
CA ARG A 12 -56.64 81.38 -21.74
C ARG A 12 -57.70 82.10 -22.60
N GLY A 13 -57.71 81.86 -23.91
CA GLY A 13 -58.66 82.48 -24.85
C GLY A 13 -57.96 83.34 -25.91
N TYR A 14 -58.68 84.27 -26.52
CA TYR A 14 -58.14 85.11 -27.59
C TYR A 14 -57.01 86.05 -27.11
N GLU A 15 -56.09 86.38 -28.01
CA GLU A 15 -54.98 87.27 -27.72
C GLU A 15 -55.48 88.70 -27.42
N LYS A 16 -55.27 89.16 -26.20
CA LYS A 16 -55.80 90.44 -25.72
C LYS A 16 -55.32 91.63 -26.56
N SER A 17 -54.07 91.60 -27.05
CA SER A 17 -53.47 92.63 -27.90
C SER A 17 -54.27 92.85 -29.19
N GLU A 18 -54.59 91.75 -29.90
CA GLU A 18 -55.34 91.76 -31.15
C GLU A 18 -56.79 92.23 -30.90
N VAL A 19 -57.41 91.78 -29.82
CA VAL A 19 -58.78 92.15 -29.43
C VAL A 19 -58.89 93.63 -29.05
N ASP A 20 -58.01 94.15 -28.20
CA ASP A 20 -58.02 95.57 -27.80
C ASP A 20 -57.74 96.50 -29.00
N ALA A 21 -56.85 96.10 -29.92
CA ALA A 21 -56.60 96.83 -31.16
C ALA A 21 -57.84 96.86 -32.07
N ARG A 22 -58.49 95.72 -32.32
CA ARG A 22 -59.71 95.65 -33.14
C ARG A 22 -60.88 96.42 -32.49
N LEU A 23 -60.97 96.44 -31.16
CA LEU A 23 -61.94 97.26 -30.42
C LEU A 23 -61.67 98.77 -30.55
N GLN A 24 -60.42 99.22 -30.68
CA GLN A 24 -60.11 100.62 -31.00
C GLN A 24 -60.50 100.95 -32.45
N GLN A 25 -60.14 100.09 -33.41
CA GLN A 25 -60.50 100.28 -34.82
C GLN A 25 -62.02 100.34 -35.03
N LEU A 26 -62.79 99.45 -34.41
CA LEU A 26 -64.26 99.47 -34.49
C LEU A 26 -64.87 100.74 -33.87
N ARG A 27 -64.21 101.36 -32.87
CA ARG A 27 -64.64 102.65 -32.32
C ARG A 27 -64.41 103.80 -33.30
N THR A 28 -63.26 103.85 -33.97
CA THR A 28 -62.99 104.90 -34.97
C THR A 28 -63.83 104.71 -36.24
N GLU A 29 -64.07 103.47 -36.66
CA GLU A 29 -65.04 103.14 -37.72
C GLU A 29 -66.44 103.67 -37.35
N ILE A 30 -66.98 103.35 -36.16
CA ILE A 30 -68.29 103.84 -35.70
C ILE A 30 -68.35 105.38 -35.62
N GLU A 31 -67.29 106.04 -35.15
CA GLU A 31 -67.25 107.50 -35.05
C GLU A 31 -67.23 108.18 -36.43
N SER A 32 -66.44 107.66 -37.39
CA SER A 32 -66.44 108.14 -38.77
C SER A 32 -67.80 107.99 -39.47
N VAL A 33 -68.48 106.85 -39.26
CA VAL A 33 -69.83 106.61 -39.81
C VAL A 33 -70.86 107.56 -39.17
N ARG A 34 -70.75 107.84 -37.86
CA ARG A 34 -71.59 108.83 -37.17
C ARG A 34 -71.39 110.24 -37.72
N LYS A 35 -70.13 110.62 -38.00
CA LYS A 35 -69.80 111.90 -38.64
C LYS A 35 -70.39 112.00 -40.05
N ALA A 36 -70.16 111.00 -40.91
CA ALA A 36 -70.71 110.95 -42.26
C ALA A 36 -72.25 111.04 -42.27
N LEU A 37 -72.93 110.39 -41.32
CA LEU A 37 -74.39 110.49 -41.15
C LEU A 37 -74.84 111.90 -40.71
N SER A 38 -74.06 112.59 -39.88
CA SER A 38 -74.31 113.99 -39.51
C SER A 38 -74.14 114.93 -40.70
N ASP A 39 -73.06 114.76 -41.46
CA ASP A 39 -72.74 115.58 -42.62
C ASP A 39 -73.82 115.40 -43.72
N ALA A 40 -74.23 114.16 -44.00
CA ALA A 40 -75.34 113.86 -44.92
C ALA A 40 -76.68 114.49 -44.49
N ARG A 41 -77.01 114.47 -43.19
CA ARG A 41 -78.21 115.16 -42.66
C ARG A 41 -78.13 116.67 -42.87
N SER A 42 -76.96 117.28 -42.71
CA SER A 42 -76.78 118.71 -42.96
C SER A 42 -77.01 119.09 -44.44
N GLN A 43 -76.58 118.22 -45.37
CA GLN A 43 -76.80 118.41 -46.81
C GLN A 43 -78.28 118.36 -47.18
N VAL A 44 -79.05 117.41 -46.62
CA VAL A 44 -80.51 117.34 -46.83
C VAL A 44 -81.20 118.61 -46.35
N ILE A 45 -80.89 119.09 -45.14
CA ILE A 45 -81.47 120.33 -44.58
C ILE A 45 -81.17 121.54 -45.47
N ASN A 46 -79.99 121.61 -46.08
CA ASN A 46 -79.63 122.68 -47.00
C ASN A 46 -80.33 122.56 -48.37
N ALA A 47 -80.53 121.33 -48.87
CA ALA A 47 -81.30 121.08 -50.09
C ALA A 47 -82.79 121.45 -49.92
N ASP A 48 -83.40 121.13 -48.77
CA ASP A 48 -84.78 121.51 -48.47
C ASP A 48 -84.95 123.03 -48.32
N ARG A 49 -83.96 123.74 -47.75
CA ARG A 49 -83.93 125.23 -47.74
C ARG A 49 -83.90 125.81 -49.16
N ALA A 50 -82.99 125.33 -50.01
CA ALA A 50 -82.89 125.79 -51.40
C ALA A 50 -84.19 125.52 -52.18
N LYS A 51 -84.81 124.35 -51.98
CA LYS A 51 -86.11 123.99 -52.56
C LYS A 51 -87.24 124.93 -52.11
N LEU A 52 -87.25 125.36 -50.84
CA LEU A 52 -88.22 126.34 -50.33
C LEU A 52 -87.97 127.75 -50.90
N GLN A 53 -86.73 128.16 -51.07
CA GLN A 53 -86.38 129.44 -51.71
C GLN A 53 -86.86 129.49 -53.17
N ILE A 54 -86.53 128.46 -53.97
CA ILE A 54 -86.99 128.33 -55.37
C ILE A 54 -88.52 128.29 -55.45
N ALA A 55 -89.22 127.66 -54.50
CA ALA A 55 -90.68 127.66 -54.43
C ALA A 55 -91.26 129.06 -54.13
N GLY A 56 -90.56 129.87 -53.32
CA GLY A 56 -90.89 131.27 -53.07
C GLY A 56 -90.72 132.15 -54.32
N GLU A 57 -89.53 132.11 -54.93
CA GLU A 57 -89.20 132.82 -56.17
C GLU A 57 -90.20 132.49 -57.30
N LEU A 58 -90.58 131.21 -57.45
CA LEU A 58 -91.55 130.76 -58.44
C LEU A 58 -93.00 131.19 -58.11
N SER A 59 -93.30 131.49 -56.85
CA SER A 59 -94.57 132.10 -56.43
C SER A 59 -94.58 133.60 -56.75
N GLU A 60 -93.48 134.32 -56.48
CA GLU A 60 -93.33 135.74 -56.79
C GLU A 60 -93.35 135.98 -58.31
N ALA A 61 -92.65 135.17 -59.10
CA ALA A 61 -92.70 135.23 -60.56
C ALA A 61 -94.12 135.01 -61.11
N LYS A 62 -94.90 134.10 -60.51
CA LYS A 62 -96.32 133.91 -60.85
C LYS A 62 -97.19 135.10 -60.46
N ALA A 63 -96.92 135.75 -59.33
CA ALA A 63 -97.62 136.96 -58.91
C ALA A 63 -97.31 138.15 -59.85
N GLN A 64 -96.06 138.31 -60.26
CA GLN A 64 -95.63 139.31 -61.26
C GLN A 64 -96.30 139.06 -62.62
N LEU A 65 -96.31 137.81 -63.11
CA LEU A 65 -97.03 137.44 -64.34
C LEU A 65 -98.53 137.73 -64.25
N LYS A 66 -99.17 137.43 -63.11
CA LYS A 66 -100.60 137.75 -62.92
C LYS A 66 -100.86 139.25 -62.89
N LYS A 67 -99.95 140.05 -62.30
CA LYS A 67 -100.04 141.51 -62.34
C LYS A 67 -99.93 142.03 -63.78
N LEU A 68 -98.92 141.61 -64.52
CA LEU A 68 -98.74 141.97 -65.93
C LEU A 68 -99.92 141.54 -66.82
N ALA A 69 -100.57 140.41 -66.51
CA ALA A 69 -101.78 139.98 -67.22
C ALA A 69 -103.00 140.88 -66.93
N ASN A 70 -103.14 141.39 -65.70
CA ASN A 70 -104.17 142.38 -65.35
C ASN A 70 -103.88 143.75 -65.98
N ASP A 71 -102.65 144.24 -65.87
CA ASP A 71 -102.25 145.58 -66.33
C ASP A 71 -102.35 145.73 -67.87
N ASN A 72 -102.37 144.62 -68.63
CA ASN A 72 -102.57 144.61 -70.09
C ASN A 72 -104.05 144.54 -70.54
N ALA A 73 -105.02 144.53 -69.63
CA ALA A 73 -106.44 144.41 -69.99
C ALA A 73 -107.09 145.71 -70.51
N GLU A 74 -106.55 146.89 -70.16
CA GLU A 74 -107.18 148.20 -70.41
C GLU A 74 -106.44 149.06 -71.46
N ALA A 75 -106.21 148.51 -72.67
CA ALA A 75 -105.62 149.27 -73.80
C ALA A 75 -106.16 148.82 -75.18
N ALA A 76 -107.38 149.27 -75.53
CA ALA A 76 -108.02 148.90 -76.79
C ALA A 76 -107.36 149.53 -78.03
N GLY A 77 -107.11 148.72 -79.07
CA GLY A 77 -106.60 149.17 -80.37
C GLY A 77 -106.69 148.09 -81.46
N PRO A 78 -106.62 148.43 -82.77
CA PRO A 78 -107.07 147.55 -83.85
C PRO A 78 -106.23 146.27 -84.06
N PRO A 79 -106.85 145.12 -84.43
CA PRO A 79 -106.18 143.82 -84.40
C PRO A 79 -105.33 143.46 -85.63
N GLY A 80 -105.69 143.89 -86.85
CA GLY A 80 -105.22 143.30 -88.11
C GLY A 80 -103.68 143.26 -88.28
N SER A 81 -103.06 144.42 -88.48
CA SER A 81 -101.59 144.52 -88.64
C SER A 81 -100.80 144.13 -87.38
N ARG A 82 -101.45 144.18 -86.20
CA ARG A 82 -100.87 143.70 -84.95
C ARG A 82 -100.78 142.17 -84.94
N ILE A 83 -101.68 141.43 -85.58
CA ILE A 83 -101.61 139.96 -85.66
C ILE A 83 -100.41 139.51 -86.50
N ASP A 84 -100.19 140.04 -87.70
CA ASP A 84 -99.02 139.68 -88.51
C ASP A 84 -97.71 140.10 -87.84
N HIS A 85 -97.68 141.26 -87.17
CA HIS A 85 -96.51 141.69 -86.42
C HIS A 85 -96.25 140.79 -85.20
N LEU A 86 -97.29 140.41 -84.45
CA LEU A 86 -97.19 139.48 -83.33
C LEU A 86 -96.83 138.06 -83.78
N LEU A 87 -97.34 137.57 -84.91
CA LEU A 87 -96.93 136.29 -85.49
C LEU A 87 -95.47 136.32 -85.90
N LYS A 88 -95.01 137.40 -86.53
CA LYS A 88 -93.60 137.54 -86.92
C LYS A 88 -92.66 137.71 -85.73
N ILE A 89 -93.08 138.43 -84.69
CA ILE A 89 -92.38 138.53 -83.40
C ILE A 89 -92.34 137.17 -82.70
N ALA A 90 -93.47 136.47 -82.63
CA ALA A 90 -93.57 135.16 -82.00
C ALA A 90 -92.77 134.10 -82.78
N GLU A 91 -92.71 134.17 -84.11
CA GLU A 91 -91.86 133.28 -84.91
C GLU A 91 -90.38 133.61 -84.73
N SER A 92 -89.98 134.89 -84.71
CA SER A 92 -88.59 135.26 -84.39
C SER A 92 -88.22 134.84 -82.98
N GLN A 93 -89.12 135.04 -82.00
CA GLN A 93 -88.92 134.67 -80.60
C GLN A 93 -88.93 133.15 -80.40
N ALA A 94 -89.71 132.39 -81.18
CA ALA A 94 -89.67 130.93 -81.19
C ALA A 94 -88.37 130.40 -81.82
N ARG A 95 -87.90 131.00 -82.92
CA ARG A 95 -86.60 130.69 -83.53
C ARG A 95 -85.43 131.06 -82.61
N GLU A 96 -85.51 132.20 -81.92
CA GLU A 96 -84.53 132.68 -80.94
C GLU A 96 -84.49 131.81 -79.69
N THR A 97 -85.64 131.49 -79.09
CA THR A 97 -85.70 130.57 -77.93
C THR A 97 -85.33 129.13 -78.30
N LEU A 98 -85.59 128.66 -79.52
CA LEU A 98 -85.04 127.39 -80.02
C LEU A 98 -83.53 127.45 -80.25
N ALA A 99 -82.99 128.55 -80.78
CA ALA A 99 -81.55 128.73 -80.94
C ALA A 99 -80.85 128.78 -79.57
N GLN A 100 -81.42 129.53 -78.62
CA GLN A 100 -80.96 129.60 -77.23
C GLN A 100 -81.03 128.23 -76.55
N ALA A 101 -82.17 127.54 -76.59
CA ALA A 101 -82.32 126.22 -75.99
C ALA A 101 -81.39 125.16 -76.60
N ASN A 102 -81.09 125.24 -77.90
CA ASN A 102 -80.07 124.38 -78.52
C ASN A 102 -78.64 124.76 -78.07
N SER A 103 -78.31 126.05 -78.01
CA SER A 103 -77.03 126.55 -77.47
C SER A 103 -76.82 126.13 -76.01
N ASP A 104 -77.86 126.24 -75.18
CA ASP A 104 -77.85 125.81 -73.77
C ASP A 104 -77.72 124.29 -73.67
N ALA A 105 -78.45 123.52 -74.49
CA ALA A 105 -78.33 122.06 -74.55
C ALA A 105 -76.94 121.59 -75.02
N GLU A 106 -76.31 122.27 -75.98
CA GLU A 106 -74.94 122.01 -76.40
C GLU A 106 -73.93 122.40 -75.32
N THR A 107 -74.13 123.53 -74.65
CA THR A 107 -73.31 123.97 -73.51
C THR A 107 -73.39 122.95 -72.36
N ILE A 108 -74.58 122.47 -72.01
CA ILE A 108 -74.80 121.42 -71.01
C ILE A 108 -74.17 120.10 -71.44
N ARG A 109 -74.33 119.67 -72.70
CA ARG A 109 -73.68 118.45 -73.23
C ARG A 109 -72.15 118.55 -73.20
N ASN A 110 -71.59 119.69 -73.56
CA ASN A 110 -70.14 119.89 -73.60
C ASN A 110 -69.55 120.01 -72.17
N LYS A 111 -70.27 120.68 -71.25
CA LYS A 111 -69.96 120.67 -69.81
C LYS A 111 -69.99 119.25 -69.24
N ALA A 112 -71.07 118.50 -69.45
CA ALA A 112 -71.20 117.13 -68.96
C ALA A 112 -70.14 116.19 -69.56
N ARG A 113 -69.75 116.37 -70.83
CA ARG A 113 -68.63 115.66 -71.46
C ARG A 113 -67.30 116.01 -70.81
N ALA A 114 -67.03 117.28 -70.54
CA ALA A 114 -65.81 117.74 -69.88
C ALA A 114 -65.72 117.27 -68.42
N GLU A 115 -66.82 117.32 -67.67
CA GLU A 115 -66.94 116.80 -66.31
C GLU A 115 -66.74 115.27 -66.29
N ALA A 116 -67.37 114.53 -67.19
CA ALA A 116 -67.18 113.08 -67.31
C ALA A 116 -65.79 112.68 -67.83
N ALA A 117 -65.09 113.55 -68.57
CA ALA A 117 -63.69 113.36 -68.94
C ALA A 117 -62.76 113.62 -67.75
N SER A 118 -62.98 114.70 -66.99
CA SER A 118 -62.21 115.01 -65.77
C SER A 118 -62.42 113.96 -64.68
N ALA A 119 -63.64 113.45 -64.50
CA ALA A 119 -63.94 112.36 -63.58
C ALA A 119 -63.18 111.08 -63.95
N ARG A 120 -63.20 110.66 -65.22
CA ARG A 120 -62.42 109.51 -65.68
C ARG A 120 -60.92 109.72 -65.51
N ALA A 121 -60.40 110.91 -65.83
CA ALA A 121 -58.98 111.23 -65.65
C ALA A 121 -58.57 111.10 -64.16
N ARG A 122 -59.35 111.68 -63.24
CA ARG A 122 -59.14 111.55 -61.78
C ARG A 122 -59.18 110.09 -61.34
N MET A 123 -60.20 109.34 -61.74
CA MET A 123 -60.31 107.90 -61.40
C MET A 123 -59.15 107.07 -61.97
N HIS A 124 -58.62 107.39 -63.16
CA HIS A 124 -57.44 106.72 -63.70
C HIS A 124 -56.17 107.08 -62.92
N THR A 125 -55.98 108.34 -62.52
CA THR A 125 -54.87 108.73 -61.63
C THR A 125 -54.99 108.03 -60.28
N GLU A 126 -56.12 108.14 -59.59
CA GLU A 126 -56.38 107.51 -58.30
C GLU A 126 -56.24 105.97 -58.35
N SER A 127 -56.71 105.33 -59.43
CA SER A 127 -56.53 103.89 -59.64
C SER A 127 -55.07 103.49 -59.91
N ASN A 128 -54.27 104.36 -60.54
CA ASN A 128 -52.84 104.10 -60.75
C ASN A 128 -52.05 104.35 -59.46
N ASP A 129 -52.37 105.41 -58.71
CA ASP A 129 -51.71 105.76 -57.46
C ASP A 129 -51.97 104.70 -56.38
N THR A 130 -53.19 104.18 -56.30
CA THR A 130 -53.53 103.04 -55.41
C THR A 130 -52.86 101.75 -55.84
N LEU A 131 -52.81 101.42 -57.14
CA LEU A 131 -52.07 100.24 -57.64
C LEU A 131 -50.56 100.35 -57.41
N ASN A 132 -49.97 101.54 -57.55
CA ASN A 132 -48.55 101.77 -57.30
C ASN A 132 -48.23 101.73 -55.80
N SER A 133 -49.11 102.27 -54.96
CA SER A 133 -48.97 102.19 -53.49
C SER A 133 -49.06 100.74 -53.02
N ALA A 134 -50.06 99.98 -53.46
CA ALA A 134 -50.24 98.57 -53.11
C ALA A 134 -49.09 97.68 -53.61
N ARG A 135 -48.47 98.00 -54.76
CA ARG A 135 -47.23 97.35 -55.22
C ARG A 135 -46.07 97.67 -54.29
N SER A 136 -45.81 98.94 -54.01
CA SER A 136 -44.71 99.35 -53.13
C SER A 136 -44.87 98.80 -51.70
N GLU A 137 -46.10 98.62 -51.21
CA GLU A 137 -46.38 97.97 -49.93
C GLU A 137 -46.13 96.45 -50.01
N ALA A 138 -46.58 95.78 -51.06
CA ALA A 138 -46.29 94.36 -51.28
C ALA A 138 -44.78 94.09 -51.41
N ASP A 139 -44.04 94.89 -52.17
CA ASP A 139 -42.59 94.78 -52.35
C ASP A 139 -41.85 95.00 -51.00
N ALA A 140 -42.31 95.96 -50.19
CA ALA A 140 -41.77 96.20 -48.84
C ALA A 140 -42.09 95.04 -47.87
N ILE A 141 -43.30 94.47 -47.95
CA ILE A 141 -43.68 93.28 -47.16
C ILE A 141 -42.79 92.10 -47.56
N ILE A 142 -42.63 91.82 -48.85
CA ILE A 142 -41.80 90.73 -49.39
C ILE A 142 -40.35 90.90 -48.92
N SER A 143 -39.72 92.06 -49.18
CA SER A 143 -38.34 92.32 -48.78
C SER A 143 -38.14 92.20 -47.26
N SER A 144 -39.11 92.64 -46.46
CA SER A 144 -39.06 92.48 -44.99
C SER A 144 -39.28 91.02 -44.54
N ALA A 145 -40.01 90.21 -45.31
CA ALA A 145 -40.20 88.79 -45.02
C ALA A 145 -38.96 87.97 -45.40
N GLU A 146 -38.34 88.28 -46.54
CA GLU A 146 -37.06 87.71 -47.00
C GLU A 146 -35.94 87.98 -45.98
N LEU A 147 -35.78 89.23 -45.53
CA LEU A 147 -34.79 89.58 -44.51
C LEU A 147 -34.99 88.80 -43.21
N ARG A 148 -36.22 88.74 -42.68
CA ARG A 148 -36.53 87.97 -41.47
C ARG A 148 -36.32 86.46 -41.65
N ALA A 149 -36.57 85.93 -42.85
CA ALA A 149 -36.29 84.53 -43.17
C ALA A 149 -34.78 84.25 -43.22
N GLU A 150 -33.99 85.13 -43.83
CA GLU A 150 -32.52 85.01 -43.87
C GLU A 150 -31.91 85.14 -42.48
N GLU A 151 -32.39 86.07 -41.65
CA GLU A 151 -32.01 86.20 -40.23
C GLU A 151 -32.38 84.94 -39.42
N ALA A 152 -33.58 84.38 -39.62
CA ALA A 152 -34.02 83.16 -38.95
C ALA A 152 -33.19 81.93 -39.37
N ILE A 153 -32.83 81.82 -40.65
CA ILE A 153 -31.95 80.75 -41.17
C ILE A 153 -30.57 80.89 -40.56
N LYS A 154 -29.92 82.06 -40.63
CA LYS A 154 -28.59 82.30 -40.03
C LYS A 154 -28.59 82.04 -38.52
N ALA A 155 -29.66 82.41 -37.82
CA ALA A 155 -29.82 82.13 -36.39
C ALA A 155 -30.02 80.63 -36.08
N ALA A 156 -30.62 79.86 -36.99
CA ALA A 156 -30.74 78.41 -36.87
C ALA A 156 -29.41 77.70 -37.21
N GLU A 157 -28.70 78.15 -38.24
CA GLU A 157 -27.39 77.64 -38.65
C GLU A 157 -26.33 77.87 -37.57
N ASN A 158 -26.25 79.08 -37.00
CA ASN A 158 -25.35 79.39 -35.90
C ASN A 158 -25.61 78.51 -34.67
N ARG A 159 -26.88 78.38 -34.25
CA ARG A 159 -27.25 77.48 -33.13
C ARG A 159 -26.93 76.02 -33.44
N ALA A 160 -27.11 75.57 -34.68
CA ALA A 160 -26.76 74.21 -35.09
C ALA A 160 -25.24 73.98 -35.12
N ALA A 161 -24.44 75.00 -35.43
CA ALA A 161 -22.98 74.96 -35.35
C ALA A 161 -22.50 74.97 -33.89
N GLU A 162 -23.09 75.81 -33.04
CA GLU A 162 -22.84 75.85 -31.59
C GLU A 162 -23.14 74.50 -30.93
N LEU A 163 -24.33 73.93 -31.18
CA LEU A 163 -24.74 72.63 -30.62
C LEU A 163 -23.86 71.46 -31.11
N LYS A 164 -23.36 71.51 -32.34
CA LYS A 164 -22.35 70.55 -32.83
C LYS A 164 -21.02 70.73 -32.11
N ALA A 165 -20.54 71.97 -31.97
CA ALA A 165 -19.29 72.28 -31.30
C ALA A 165 -19.32 71.93 -29.80
N THR A 166 -20.45 72.03 -29.11
CA THR A 166 -20.59 71.53 -27.74
C THR A 166 -20.62 70.00 -27.70
N ALA A 167 -21.42 69.35 -28.55
CA ALA A 167 -21.50 67.88 -28.60
C ALA A 167 -20.16 67.23 -28.98
N GLU A 168 -19.37 67.83 -29.86
CA GLU A 168 -18.02 67.36 -30.22
C GLU A 168 -17.04 67.51 -29.06
N ARG A 169 -17.10 68.61 -28.30
CA ARG A 169 -16.29 68.80 -27.08
C ARG A 169 -16.67 67.80 -25.99
N GLU A 170 -17.96 67.63 -25.72
CA GLU A 170 -18.48 66.66 -24.75
C GLU A 170 -18.12 65.22 -25.13
N ALA A 171 -18.25 64.86 -26.41
CA ALA A 171 -17.85 63.54 -26.91
C ALA A 171 -16.34 63.29 -26.80
N ASN A 172 -15.51 64.30 -27.05
CA ASN A 172 -14.05 64.18 -26.87
C ASN A 172 -13.65 64.13 -25.40
N GLN A 173 -14.24 64.96 -24.54
CA GLN A 173 -14.04 64.91 -23.08
C GLN A 173 -14.46 63.55 -22.51
N ALA A 174 -15.58 62.97 -22.97
CA ALA A 174 -16.01 61.63 -22.57
C ALA A 174 -15.05 60.53 -23.05
N ARG A 175 -14.49 60.65 -24.26
CA ARG A 175 -13.46 59.73 -24.77
C ARG A 175 -12.15 59.84 -23.97
N GLU A 176 -11.70 61.05 -23.67
CA GLU A 176 -10.48 61.30 -22.88
C GLU A 176 -10.64 60.78 -21.45
N ALA A 177 -11.77 61.06 -20.78
CA ALA A 177 -12.08 60.51 -19.46
C ALA A 177 -12.19 58.97 -19.47
N SER A 178 -12.81 58.38 -20.50
CA SER A 178 -12.88 56.92 -20.66
C SER A 178 -11.50 56.29 -20.92
N ALA A 179 -10.65 56.95 -21.70
CA ALA A 179 -9.28 56.51 -21.96
C ALA A 179 -8.40 56.61 -20.70
N ALA A 180 -8.53 57.69 -19.92
CA ALA A 180 -7.85 57.86 -18.64
C ALA A 180 -8.27 56.77 -17.63
N ALA A 181 -9.58 56.59 -17.39
CA ALA A 181 -10.08 55.55 -16.50
C ALA A 181 -9.69 54.13 -16.96
N THR A 182 -9.64 53.87 -18.27
CA THR A 182 -9.15 52.59 -18.82
C THR A 182 -7.65 52.40 -18.60
N LYS A 183 -6.86 53.48 -18.61
CA LYS A 183 -5.42 53.45 -18.30
C LYS A 183 -5.20 53.20 -16.80
N GLU A 184 -5.86 53.98 -15.94
CA GLU A 184 -5.78 53.85 -14.49
C GLU A 184 -6.19 52.44 -14.01
N ALA A 185 -7.28 51.89 -14.57
CA ALA A 185 -7.70 50.52 -14.28
C ALA A 185 -6.68 49.45 -14.74
N ARG A 186 -5.96 49.69 -15.85
CA ARG A 186 -4.87 48.79 -16.29
C ARG A 186 -3.66 48.90 -15.39
N GLU A 187 -3.25 50.11 -15.01
CA GLU A 187 -2.12 50.32 -14.11
C GLU A 187 -2.40 49.72 -12.71
N SER A 188 -3.64 49.82 -12.21
CA SER A 188 -4.07 49.11 -10.99
C SER A 188 -3.95 47.59 -11.16
N LEU A 189 -4.55 47.01 -12.22
CA LEU A 189 -4.49 45.57 -12.47
C LEU A 189 -3.07 45.05 -12.73
N GLU A 190 -2.19 45.85 -13.33
CA GLU A 190 -0.77 45.50 -13.53
C GLU A 190 -0.01 45.50 -12.20
N HIS A 191 -0.31 46.43 -11.27
CA HIS A 191 0.21 46.40 -9.91
C HIS A 191 -0.34 45.23 -9.09
N GLU A 192 -1.65 44.98 -9.11
CA GLU A 192 -2.29 43.85 -8.42
C GLU A 192 -1.75 42.50 -8.92
N LEU A 193 -1.54 42.34 -10.24
CA LEU A 193 -0.93 41.15 -10.82
C LEU A 193 0.56 41.03 -10.54
N ALA A 194 1.28 42.13 -10.32
CA ALA A 194 2.68 42.10 -9.91
C ALA A 194 2.81 41.69 -8.43
N GLU A 195 1.95 42.21 -7.55
CA GLU A 195 1.89 41.84 -6.14
C GLU A 195 1.49 40.36 -5.97
N LEU A 196 0.42 39.92 -6.63
CA LEU A 196 -0.03 38.52 -6.58
C LEU A 196 1.02 37.53 -7.13
N ARG A 197 1.81 37.93 -8.13
CA ARG A 197 2.96 37.14 -8.59
C ARG A 197 4.07 37.10 -7.55
N ALA A 198 4.41 38.23 -6.93
CA ALA A 198 5.45 38.28 -5.91
C ALA A 198 5.08 37.48 -4.65
N THR A 199 3.80 37.47 -4.24
CA THR A 199 3.35 36.60 -3.14
C THR A 199 3.39 35.12 -3.54
N ALA A 200 2.87 34.75 -4.71
CA ALA A 200 2.89 33.37 -5.18
C ALA A 200 4.31 32.82 -5.41
N GLU A 201 5.22 33.64 -5.96
CA GLU A 201 6.64 33.28 -6.11
C GLU A 201 7.33 33.09 -4.76
N LYS A 202 6.98 33.92 -3.75
CA LYS A 202 7.46 33.76 -2.37
C LYS A 202 6.90 32.49 -1.73
N GLU A 203 5.60 32.25 -1.80
CA GLU A 203 4.94 31.05 -1.25
C GLU A 203 5.53 29.78 -1.87
N VAL A 204 5.76 29.76 -3.19
CA VAL A 204 6.44 28.65 -3.87
C VAL A 204 7.92 28.51 -3.44
N ALA A 205 8.60 29.61 -3.10
CA ALA A 205 9.97 29.54 -2.58
C ALA A 205 10.02 29.03 -1.13
N ASP A 206 9.12 29.49 -0.26
CA ASP A 206 8.99 29.09 1.13
C ASP A 206 8.62 27.60 1.24
N LEU A 207 7.58 27.15 0.53
CA LEU A 207 7.20 25.73 0.45
C LEU A 207 8.32 24.83 -0.11
N ARG A 208 9.14 25.36 -1.03
CA ARG A 208 10.32 24.64 -1.55
C ARG A 208 11.51 24.65 -0.59
N ALA A 209 11.54 25.52 0.41
CA ALA A 209 12.52 25.48 1.48
C ALA A 209 12.06 24.50 2.58
N GLU A 210 10.79 24.55 2.96
CA GLU A 210 10.14 23.65 3.91
C GLU A 210 10.24 22.18 3.47
N ALA A 211 9.76 21.84 2.26
CA ALA A 211 9.84 20.47 1.73
C ALA A 211 11.29 19.96 1.51
N LYS A 212 12.28 20.86 1.44
CA LYS A 212 13.70 20.46 1.45
C LYS A 212 14.21 20.20 2.85
N ALA A 213 13.83 21.02 3.83
CA ALA A 213 14.18 20.79 5.23
C ALA A 213 13.60 19.46 5.73
N GLU A 214 12.34 19.16 5.41
CA GLU A 214 11.71 17.86 5.68
C GLU A 214 12.43 16.69 4.99
N ALA A 215 12.83 16.86 3.72
CA ALA A 215 13.60 15.85 3.00
C ALA A 215 15.00 15.63 3.59
N GLU A 216 15.69 16.69 4.03
CA GLU A 216 17.00 16.59 4.67
C GLU A 216 16.90 16.00 6.08
N GLU A 217 15.87 16.35 6.86
CA GLU A 217 15.58 15.77 8.17
C GLU A 217 15.24 14.29 8.08
N THR A 218 14.34 13.88 7.17
CA THR A 218 13.98 12.47 6.98
C THR A 218 15.16 11.64 6.48
N ILE A 219 16.02 12.18 5.60
CA ILE A 219 17.28 11.54 5.19
C ILE A 219 18.27 11.45 6.36
N ALA A 220 18.36 12.47 7.22
CA ALA A 220 19.23 12.44 8.40
C ALA A 220 18.74 11.41 9.44
N ALA A 221 17.44 11.35 9.71
CA ALA A 221 16.83 10.37 10.61
C ALA A 221 17.00 8.94 10.09
N ALA A 222 16.76 8.69 8.80
CA ALA A 222 16.97 7.39 8.18
C ALA A 222 18.44 6.94 8.22
N ARG A 223 19.39 7.88 8.05
CA ARG A 223 20.83 7.60 8.22
C ARG A 223 21.18 7.27 9.67
N ALA A 224 20.70 8.04 10.63
CA ALA A 224 20.93 7.79 12.06
C ALA A 224 20.40 6.40 12.48
N GLN A 225 19.20 6.02 12.02
CA GLN A 225 18.64 4.69 12.24
C GLN A 225 19.46 3.58 11.56
N ALA A 226 19.96 3.81 10.34
CA ALA A 226 20.82 2.85 9.65
C ALA A 226 22.17 2.66 10.37
N ASP A 227 22.80 3.74 10.84
CA ASP A 227 24.04 3.70 11.61
C ASP A 227 23.85 3.03 12.98
N GLU A 228 22.72 3.28 13.66
CA GLU A 228 22.33 2.59 14.89
C GLU A 228 22.13 1.09 14.67
N LEU A 229 21.40 0.69 13.63
CA LEU A 229 21.22 -0.73 13.26
C LEU A 229 22.54 -1.40 12.90
N LEU A 230 23.45 -0.71 12.19
CA LEU A 230 24.79 -1.21 11.87
C LEU A 230 25.68 -1.32 13.13
N ALA A 231 25.55 -0.41 14.09
CA ALA A 231 26.25 -0.49 15.36
C ALA A 231 25.72 -1.64 16.23
N ALA A 232 24.40 -1.82 16.31
CA ALA A 232 23.76 -2.92 17.02
C ALA A 232 24.10 -4.29 16.39
N ALA A 233 24.14 -4.39 15.07
CA ALA A 233 24.58 -5.58 14.36
C ALA A 233 26.04 -5.94 14.67
N LYS A 234 26.97 -4.97 14.58
CA LYS A 234 28.39 -5.17 14.93
C LYS A 234 28.57 -5.59 16.39
N ALA A 235 27.86 -4.95 17.32
CA ALA A 235 27.90 -5.30 18.74
C ALA A 235 27.37 -6.72 19.00
N ARG A 236 26.32 -7.14 18.29
CA ARG A 236 25.78 -8.51 18.34
C ARG A 236 26.75 -9.53 17.78
N ASP A 237 27.37 -9.26 16.62
CA ASP A 237 28.39 -10.12 16.02
C ASP A 237 29.61 -10.26 16.93
N GLU A 238 30.08 -9.17 17.55
CA GLU A 238 31.16 -9.21 18.52
C GLU A 238 30.80 -10.01 19.78
N ALA A 239 29.60 -9.84 20.32
CA ALA A 239 29.12 -10.61 21.46
C ALA A 239 29.01 -12.10 21.12
N SER A 240 28.50 -12.44 19.93
CA SER A 240 28.42 -13.82 19.45
C SER A 240 29.80 -14.45 19.20
N ARG A 241 30.78 -13.66 18.71
CA ARG A 241 32.19 -14.12 18.60
C ARG A 241 32.83 -14.32 19.97
N LYS A 242 32.61 -13.42 20.94
CA LYS A 242 33.09 -13.57 22.32
C LYS A 242 32.54 -14.84 22.96
N ALA A 243 31.22 -15.04 22.90
CA ALA A 243 30.57 -16.25 23.41
C ALA A 243 31.04 -17.54 22.70
N ALA A 244 31.28 -17.50 21.37
CA ALA A 244 31.83 -18.64 20.65
C ALA A 244 33.26 -18.99 21.10
N ASN A 245 34.12 -17.99 21.26
CA ASN A 245 35.49 -18.17 21.77
C ASN A 245 35.48 -18.68 23.22
N GLU A 246 34.61 -18.16 24.08
CA GLU A 246 34.45 -18.61 25.47
C GLU A 246 33.99 -20.08 25.52
N LEU A 247 33.03 -20.48 24.67
CA LEU A 247 32.61 -21.87 24.53
C LEU A 247 33.71 -22.78 23.96
N GLU A 248 34.55 -22.30 23.04
CA GLU A 248 35.70 -23.05 22.53
C GLU A 248 36.76 -23.25 23.62
N VAL A 249 37.04 -22.22 24.43
CA VAL A 249 37.91 -22.33 25.61
C VAL A 249 37.32 -23.32 26.62
N GLU A 250 36.03 -23.24 26.96
CA GLU A 250 35.38 -24.23 27.83
C GLU A 250 35.46 -25.66 27.28
N LEU A 251 35.31 -25.84 25.96
CA LEU A 251 35.42 -27.15 25.31
C LEU A 251 36.85 -27.68 25.31
N ALA A 252 37.86 -26.81 25.14
CA ALA A 252 39.26 -27.17 25.30
C ALA A 252 39.56 -27.58 26.75
N ASP A 253 39.07 -26.81 27.72
CA ASP A 253 39.20 -27.09 29.16
C ASP A 253 38.55 -28.43 29.54
N LYS A 254 37.34 -28.70 29.03
CA LYS A 254 36.62 -29.97 29.24
C LYS A 254 37.32 -31.15 28.56
N ARG A 255 37.89 -30.96 27.36
CA ARG A 255 38.73 -31.96 26.67
C ARG A 255 40.00 -32.26 27.47
N GLN A 256 40.74 -31.25 27.89
CA GLN A 256 41.97 -31.41 28.67
C GLN A 256 41.71 -32.12 30.01
N LYS A 257 40.62 -31.77 30.71
CA LYS A 257 40.20 -32.46 31.94
C LYS A 257 39.83 -33.92 31.68
N ALA A 258 39.04 -34.19 30.63
CA ALA A 258 38.69 -35.56 30.24
C ALA A 258 39.91 -36.40 29.79
N GLU A 259 40.90 -35.80 29.14
CA GLU A 259 42.17 -36.45 28.81
C GLU A 259 43.04 -36.71 30.05
N ALA A 260 43.11 -35.75 30.98
CA ALA A 260 43.82 -35.93 32.24
C ALA A 260 43.19 -37.04 33.09
N ASP A 261 41.87 -37.11 33.18
CA ASP A 261 41.16 -38.16 33.92
C ASP A 261 41.19 -39.52 33.20
N ARG A 262 41.28 -39.55 31.86
CA ARG A 262 41.62 -40.77 31.10
C ARG A 262 43.05 -41.24 31.38
N LYS A 263 44.02 -40.33 31.46
CA LYS A 263 45.41 -40.65 31.81
C LYS A 263 45.51 -41.20 33.23
N LYS A 264 44.89 -40.57 34.23
CA LYS A 264 44.79 -41.09 35.60
C LYS A 264 44.21 -42.52 35.63
N ARG A 265 43.04 -42.74 35.02
CA ARG A 265 42.42 -44.08 34.98
C ARG A 265 43.28 -45.12 34.27
N TYR A 266 44.06 -44.72 33.27
CA TYR A 266 45.01 -45.60 32.59
C TYR A 266 46.24 -45.89 33.46
N GLU A 267 46.77 -44.91 34.18
CA GLU A 267 47.87 -45.06 35.14
C GLU A 267 47.43 -45.91 36.36
N GLU A 268 46.21 -45.72 36.86
CA GLU A 268 45.55 -46.54 37.89
C GLU A 268 45.40 -47.99 37.40
N ALA A 269 44.79 -48.20 36.22
CA ALA A 269 44.62 -49.53 35.64
C ALA A 269 45.97 -50.22 35.31
N LEU A 270 47.01 -49.46 34.94
CA LEU A 270 48.37 -49.99 34.79
C LEU A 270 49.00 -50.36 36.14
N ALA A 271 48.75 -49.59 37.19
CA ALA A 271 49.22 -49.91 38.55
C ALA A 271 48.49 -51.14 39.13
N GLU A 272 47.20 -51.30 38.85
CA GLU A 272 46.42 -52.49 39.19
C GLU A 272 46.87 -53.71 38.37
N ASN A 273 47.09 -53.57 37.06
CA ASN A 273 47.66 -54.65 36.25
C ASN A 273 49.06 -55.05 36.73
N ARG A 274 49.92 -54.09 37.10
CA ARG A 274 51.23 -54.38 37.71
C ARG A 274 51.09 -55.15 39.02
N LYS A 275 50.21 -54.72 39.94
CA LYS A 275 49.92 -55.46 41.17
C LYS A 275 49.40 -56.87 40.89
N LEU A 276 48.49 -57.04 39.93
CA LEU A 276 47.97 -58.37 39.56
C LEU A 276 49.05 -59.26 38.93
N ILE A 277 49.97 -58.69 38.14
CA ILE A 277 51.14 -59.40 37.59
C ILE A 277 52.14 -59.73 38.71
N GLU A 278 52.42 -58.83 39.64
CA GLU A 278 53.29 -59.05 40.80
C GLU A 278 52.69 -60.11 41.75
N GLU A 279 51.37 -60.08 41.99
CA GLU A 279 50.65 -61.12 42.73
C GLU A 279 50.65 -62.46 41.99
N ALA A 280 50.45 -62.46 40.67
CA ALA A 280 50.50 -63.68 39.86
C ALA A 280 51.92 -64.27 39.82
N GLN A 281 52.96 -63.44 39.72
CA GLN A 281 54.35 -63.83 39.83
C GLN A 281 54.70 -64.31 41.23
N ALA A 282 54.16 -63.70 42.29
CA ALA A 282 54.34 -64.17 43.66
C ALA A 282 53.61 -65.50 43.92
N ARG A 283 52.40 -65.69 43.38
CA ARG A 283 51.68 -66.98 43.41
C ARG A 283 52.44 -68.06 42.61
N ALA A 284 52.94 -67.72 41.43
CA ALA A 284 53.75 -68.62 40.61
C ALA A 284 55.07 -68.99 41.31
N ALA A 285 55.83 -68.01 41.81
CA ALA A 285 57.07 -68.26 42.55
C ALA A 285 56.84 -69.04 43.85
N LYS A 286 55.69 -68.85 44.53
CA LYS A 286 55.28 -69.67 45.67
C LYS A 286 54.92 -71.10 45.26
N ALA A 287 54.21 -71.28 44.14
CA ALA A 287 53.93 -72.61 43.59
C ALA A 287 55.20 -73.32 43.11
N ASP A 288 56.13 -72.61 42.47
CA ASP A 288 57.46 -73.11 42.10
C ASP A 288 58.30 -73.49 43.32
N ALA A 289 58.20 -72.72 44.42
CA ALA A 289 58.87 -73.04 45.68
C ALA A 289 58.24 -74.27 46.35
N GLU A 290 56.91 -74.34 46.44
CA GLU A 290 56.19 -75.50 46.98
C GLU A 290 56.40 -76.76 46.14
N ALA A 291 56.51 -76.63 44.81
CA ALA A 291 56.85 -77.70 43.89
C ALA A 291 58.31 -78.14 44.02
N LYS A 292 59.26 -77.21 44.21
CA LYS A 292 60.66 -77.54 44.54
C LYS A 292 60.79 -78.24 45.88
N GLU A 293 60.17 -77.71 46.94
CA GLU A 293 60.15 -78.38 48.23
C GLU A 293 59.47 -79.76 48.16
N ALA A 294 58.43 -79.92 47.34
CA ALA A 294 57.80 -81.22 47.11
C ALA A 294 58.71 -82.18 46.34
N ALA A 295 59.45 -81.68 45.34
CA ALA A 295 60.46 -82.45 44.60
C ALA A 295 61.63 -82.84 45.52
N GLU A 296 62.18 -81.92 46.30
CA GLU A 296 63.25 -82.19 47.29
C GLU A 296 62.77 -83.18 48.37
N ARG A 297 61.52 -83.06 48.85
CA ARG A 297 60.91 -84.05 49.75
C ARG A 297 60.75 -85.41 49.08
N ALA A 298 60.38 -85.47 47.79
CA ALA A 298 60.26 -86.71 47.04
C ALA A 298 61.64 -87.34 46.76
N GLU A 299 62.65 -86.55 46.38
CA GLU A 299 64.02 -87.01 46.17
C GLU A 299 64.64 -87.52 47.47
N LYS A 300 64.47 -86.81 48.59
CA LYS A 300 64.91 -87.28 49.90
C LYS A 300 64.19 -88.55 50.33
N THR A 301 62.89 -88.66 50.09
CA THR A 301 62.13 -89.89 50.36
C THR A 301 62.62 -91.06 49.48
N ARG A 302 62.96 -90.80 48.21
CA ARG A 302 63.56 -91.77 47.29
C ARG A 302 64.96 -92.19 47.76
N GLU A 303 65.80 -91.25 48.18
CA GLU A 303 67.12 -91.55 48.74
C GLU A 303 67.03 -92.37 50.01
N ASP A 304 66.17 -92.00 50.96
CA ASP A 304 66.03 -92.71 52.23
C ASP A 304 65.36 -94.09 52.05
N ALA A 305 64.56 -94.28 50.99
CA ALA A 305 64.11 -95.59 50.53
C ALA A 305 65.23 -96.42 49.87
N VAL A 306 66.09 -95.81 49.06
CA VAL A 306 67.27 -96.48 48.47
C VAL A 306 68.28 -96.88 49.54
N LYS A 307 68.60 -96.00 50.50
CA LYS A 307 69.46 -96.30 51.66
C LYS A 307 68.91 -97.49 52.45
N LYS A 308 67.61 -97.53 52.73
CA LYS A 308 66.95 -98.69 53.37
C LYS A 308 66.99 -99.96 52.52
N ALA A 309 66.88 -99.86 51.20
CA ALA A 309 67.02 -101.02 50.31
C ALA A 309 68.46 -101.56 50.34
N ASP A 310 69.47 -100.68 50.30
CA ASP A 310 70.88 -101.04 50.41
C ASP A 310 71.23 -101.63 51.79
N GLU A 311 70.67 -101.08 52.88
CA GLU A 311 70.76 -101.65 54.23
C GLU A 311 70.17 -103.06 54.28
N ILE A 312 68.95 -103.27 53.75
CA ILE A 312 68.31 -104.59 53.69
C ILE A 312 69.13 -105.58 52.84
N ILE A 313 69.73 -105.12 51.74
CA ILE A 313 70.62 -105.94 50.89
C ILE A 313 71.94 -106.28 51.60
N ALA A 314 72.51 -105.34 52.37
CA ALA A 314 73.71 -105.56 53.17
C ALA A 314 73.45 -106.55 54.32
N ASP A 315 72.34 -106.38 55.04
CA ASP A 315 71.96 -107.26 56.14
C ASP A 315 71.57 -108.66 55.64
N GLY A 316 70.90 -108.74 54.49
CA GLY A 316 70.64 -110.01 53.79
C GLY A 316 71.92 -110.73 53.36
N LYS A 317 72.92 -110.02 52.83
CA LYS A 317 74.25 -110.57 52.51
C LYS A 317 74.99 -111.04 53.77
N SER A 318 74.94 -110.26 54.85
CA SER A 318 75.53 -110.60 56.15
C SER A 318 74.94 -111.91 56.69
N ARG A 319 73.60 -111.99 56.80
CA ARG A 319 72.89 -113.19 57.26
C ARG A 319 73.17 -114.41 56.38
N ALA A 320 73.24 -114.24 55.06
CA ALA A 320 73.61 -115.32 54.13
C ALA A 320 75.06 -115.80 54.33
N GLN A 321 76.00 -114.90 54.62
CA GLN A 321 77.40 -115.26 54.93
C GLN A 321 77.51 -116.01 56.26
N THR A 322 76.79 -115.59 57.31
CA THR A 322 76.71 -116.33 58.58
C THR A 322 76.16 -117.74 58.37
N LEU A 323 75.05 -117.88 57.65
CA LEU A 323 74.40 -119.18 57.39
C LEU A 323 75.29 -120.13 56.56
N ILE A 324 76.09 -119.60 55.62
CA ILE A 324 77.12 -120.36 54.89
C ILE A 324 78.29 -120.77 55.81
N GLY A 325 78.64 -119.94 56.81
CA GLY A 325 79.63 -120.28 57.84
C GLY A 325 79.16 -121.43 58.74
N GLU A 326 77.92 -121.34 59.25
CA GLU A 326 77.28 -122.36 60.08
C GLU A 326 77.12 -123.70 59.32
N ALA A 327 76.71 -123.65 58.05
CA ALA A 327 76.62 -124.82 57.18
C ALA A 327 77.99 -125.48 56.89
N ARG A 328 79.10 -124.71 56.92
CA ARG A 328 80.45 -125.26 56.79
C ARG A 328 80.96 -125.86 58.08
N ALA A 329 80.78 -125.17 59.21
CA ALA A 329 81.19 -125.69 60.52
C ALA A 329 80.49 -127.00 60.88
N THR A 330 79.20 -127.15 60.54
CA THR A 330 78.45 -128.40 60.72
C THR A 330 78.88 -129.52 59.75
N ALA A 331 79.29 -129.18 58.52
CA ALA A 331 79.86 -130.14 57.58
C ALA A 331 81.27 -130.63 58.00
N GLU A 332 82.12 -129.74 58.53
CA GLU A 332 83.45 -130.11 59.02
C GLU A 332 83.36 -130.97 60.30
N ALA A 333 82.48 -130.62 61.25
CA ALA A 333 82.25 -131.40 62.45
C ALA A 333 81.79 -132.84 62.16
N THR A 334 80.82 -133.02 61.24
CA THR A 334 80.31 -134.36 60.87
C THR A 334 81.32 -135.21 60.11
N ILE A 335 82.23 -134.60 59.34
CA ILE A 335 83.36 -135.30 58.69
C ILE A 335 84.39 -135.75 59.74
N GLU A 336 84.74 -134.90 60.71
CA GLU A 336 85.73 -135.22 61.74
C GLU A 336 85.20 -136.28 62.74
N GLU A 337 83.92 -136.22 63.10
CA GLU A 337 83.23 -137.26 63.89
C GLU A 337 83.25 -138.62 63.16
N SER A 338 82.86 -138.65 61.88
CA SER A 338 82.92 -139.85 61.03
C SER A 338 84.33 -140.45 60.95
N ALA A 339 85.36 -139.60 60.85
CA ALA A 339 86.76 -140.01 60.81
C ALA A 339 87.27 -140.56 62.16
N ALA A 340 86.72 -140.09 63.29
CA ALA A 340 87.02 -140.60 64.62
C ALA A 340 86.40 -141.99 64.86
N GLU A 341 85.15 -142.20 64.45
CA GLU A 341 84.49 -143.51 64.55
C GLU A 341 85.16 -144.58 63.69
N ALA A 342 85.51 -144.26 62.45
CA ALA A 342 86.23 -145.17 61.55
C ALA A 342 87.55 -145.66 62.17
N LYS A 343 88.31 -144.79 62.83
CA LYS A 343 89.55 -145.15 63.54
C LYS A 343 89.30 -146.07 64.74
N ARG A 344 88.27 -145.80 65.54
CA ARG A 344 87.88 -146.65 66.69
C ARG A 344 87.51 -148.07 66.25
N ASN A 345 86.73 -148.19 65.17
CA ASN A 345 86.27 -149.49 64.66
C ASN A 345 87.43 -150.35 64.10
N ILE A 346 88.40 -149.75 63.41
CA ILE A 346 89.60 -150.46 62.92
C ILE A 346 90.46 -150.97 64.09
N GLN A 347 90.70 -150.14 65.11
CA GLN A 347 91.48 -150.54 66.29
C GLN A 347 90.79 -151.65 67.10
N SER A 348 89.46 -151.58 67.24
CA SER A 348 88.65 -152.62 67.89
C SER A 348 88.77 -153.97 67.17
N ALA A 349 88.66 -153.98 65.84
CA ALA A 349 88.79 -155.21 65.04
C ALA A 349 90.19 -155.84 65.13
N GLN A 350 91.25 -155.02 65.13
CA GLN A 350 92.63 -155.50 65.23
C GLN A 350 92.92 -156.16 66.59
N ALA A 351 92.40 -155.60 67.70
CA ALA A 351 92.56 -156.17 69.03
C ALA A 351 91.92 -157.58 69.16
N GLN A 352 90.82 -157.84 68.47
CA GLN A 352 90.14 -159.14 68.48
C GLN A 352 90.92 -160.23 67.72
N VAL A 353 91.59 -159.89 66.62
CA VAL A 353 92.40 -160.83 65.83
C VAL A 353 93.67 -161.26 66.59
N ASP A 354 94.32 -160.35 67.31
CA ASP A 354 95.51 -160.66 68.12
C ASP A 354 95.18 -161.58 69.32
N LEU A 355 94.00 -161.41 69.93
CA LEU A 355 93.56 -162.21 71.08
C LEU A 355 93.38 -163.69 70.71
N LEU A 356 92.65 -163.96 69.61
CA LEU A 356 92.41 -165.32 69.11
C LEU A 356 93.71 -165.97 68.59
N THR A 357 94.61 -165.19 67.99
CA THR A 357 95.90 -165.68 67.50
C THR A 357 96.82 -166.11 68.64
N LYS A 358 96.77 -165.44 69.80
CA LYS A 358 97.47 -165.87 71.02
C LYS A 358 96.90 -167.16 71.59
N GLN A 359 95.58 -167.26 71.73
CA GLN A 359 94.91 -168.47 72.26
C GLN A 359 95.24 -169.72 71.43
N ARG A 360 95.29 -169.61 70.09
CA ARG A 360 95.65 -170.74 69.21
C ARG A 360 97.08 -171.25 69.44
N LYS A 361 98.05 -170.38 69.74
CA LYS A 361 99.45 -170.79 69.96
C LYS A 361 99.66 -171.52 71.30
N THR A 362 98.97 -171.10 72.36
CA THR A 362 99.19 -171.67 73.70
C THR A 362 98.71 -173.12 73.81
N ILE A 363 97.55 -173.47 73.23
CA ILE A 363 96.96 -174.81 73.42
C ILE A 363 97.63 -175.86 72.53
N THR A 364 98.01 -175.53 71.29
CA THR A 364 98.77 -176.46 70.44
C THR A 364 100.15 -176.81 71.05
N ALA A 365 100.74 -175.91 71.84
CA ALA A 365 102.04 -176.13 72.47
C ALA A 365 102.06 -177.14 73.64
N GLN A 366 100.90 -177.56 74.17
CA GLN A 366 100.82 -178.48 75.32
C GLN A 366 100.16 -179.84 75.02
N LEU A 367 99.73 -180.08 73.77
CA LEU A 367 99.24 -181.41 73.36
C LEU A 367 100.34 -182.36 72.85
N ASP A 368 101.49 -181.83 72.38
CA ASP A 368 102.63 -182.67 71.96
C ASP A 368 103.54 -183.08 73.13
N GLN A 369 103.73 -182.21 74.13
CA GLN A 369 104.63 -182.50 75.25
C GLN A 369 103.96 -183.40 76.31
N LEU A 370 103.98 -184.70 76.00
CA LEU A 370 103.48 -185.85 76.78
C LEU A 370 102.02 -186.24 76.54
N ARG A 371 101.78 -186.69 75.31
CA ARG A 371 101.05 -187.92 74.92
C ARG A 371 101.56 -189.19 75.68
N SER A 372 101.87 -189.09 76.97
CA SER A 372 102.78 -189.99 77.68
C SER A 372 102.71 -189.88 79.23
N LEU A 373 101.52 -189.73 79.83
CA LEU A 373 101.19 -190.18 81.22
C LEU A 373 99.69 -189.93 81.62
N PHE A 374 98.77 -190.74 81.08
CA PHE A 374 97.43 -191.08 81.62
C PHE A 374 96.31 -190.01 81.85
N ALA A 375 95.05 -190.52 81.82
CA ALA A 375 93.84 -190.11 82.57
C ALA A 375 92.75 -189.19 81.94
N MET A 376 91.77 -189.85 81.29
CA MET A 376 90.28 -189.69 81.40
C MET A 376 89.54 -188.40 80.91
N PRO A 377 88.24 -188.50 80.53
CA PRO A 377 87.52 -187.43 79.83
C PRO A 377 86.27 -186.85 80.55
N GLY A 378 85.82 -185.67 80.12
CA GLY A 378 84.51 -185.08 80.45
C GLY A 378 84.18 -183.84 79.61
N VAL A 379 82.92 -183.68 79.19
CA VAL A 379 82.40 -182.54 78.40
C VAL A 379 80.99 -182.22 78.95
N MET A 380 80.78 -181.11 79.67
CA MET A 380 80.63 -179.69 79.26
C MET A 380 79.19 -179.31 78.85
N GLY A 381 78.65 -178.27 79.51
CA GLY A 381 77.36 -177.65 79.20
C GLY A 381 76.99 -176.53 80.18
N GLY A 382 76.27 -175.50 79.70
CA GLY A 382 75.65 -174.42 80.49
C GLY A 382 76.56 -173.24 80.92
N ASP A 383 76.02 -172.11 81.39
CA ASP A 383 74.67 -171.54 81.20
C ASP A 383 74.60 -170.04 81.65
N GLN A 384 73.62 -169.28 81.13
CA GLN A 384 73.11 -167.94 81.60
C GLN A 384 74.08 -166.72 81.48
N VAL A 385 73.66 -165.44 81.51
CA VAL A 385 72.41 -164.79 82.02
C VAL A 385 71.90 -163.66 81.09
N ASP A 386 70.59 -163.39 81.19
CA ASP A 386 69.78 -162.23 80.69
C ASP A 386 70.20 -160.86 81.32
N PRO A 387 69.60 -159.67 81.02
CA PRO A 387 68.32 -159.41 80.33
C PRO A 387 68.31 -158.35 79.20
N ALA A 388 67.29 -158.41 78.32
CA ALA A 388 66.92 -157.30 77.41
C ALA A 388 65.44 -157.30 76.97
N LYS A 389 64.67 -156.22 77.25
CA LYS A 389 63.38 -155.92 76.59
C LYS A 389 62.82 -154.52 76.90
N ALA A 390 61.78 -154.13 76.11
CA ALA A 390 60.79 -153.06 76.34
C ALA A 390 61.25 -151.58 76.16
N GLU A 391 60.41 -150.63 75.69
CA GLU A 391 59.26 -150.68 74.75
C GLU A 391 58.84 -149.24 74.31
N ALA A 392 57.88 -149.14 73.37
CA ALA A 392 56.85 -148.09 73.23
C ALA A 392 57.15 -146.56 73.08
N ALA A 393 56.68 -146.02 71.95
CA ALA A 393 55.68 -144.93 71.80
C ALA A 393 55.89 -143.44 72.22
N SER A 394 55.18 -142.58 71.46
CA SER A 394 54.41 -141.37 71.87
C SER A 394 55.07 -140.03 72.27
N HIS A 395 54.49 -138.97 71.70
CA HIS A 395 54.06 -137.66 72.25
C HIS A 395 54.92 -136.78 73.20
N ASN A 396 54.85 -135.47 72.89
CA ASN A 396 54.66 -134.30 73.75
C ASN A 396 55.37 -134.17 75.13
N THR A 397 56.22 -133.14 75.24
CA THR A 397 56.24 -132.14 76.35
C THR A 397 56.79 -130.83 75.72
N GLU A 398 56.05 -129.74 75.52
CA GLU A 398 55.41 -128.78 76.46
C GLU A 398 56.35 -127.80 77.20
N GLN A 399 55.83 -126.57 77.39
CA GLN A 399 56.43 -125.38 78.02
C GLN A 399 57.56 -124.69 77.21
N ILE A 400 57.65 -123.35 77.15
CA ILE A 400 56.93 -122.26 77.86
C ILE A 400 56.13 -121.38 76.88
N ALA A 401 55.15 -120.63 77.40
CA ALA A 401 54.27 -119.66 76.71
C ALA A 401 55.02 -118.34 76.31
N ASP A 402 54.44 -117.27 75.77
CA ASP A 402 53.09 -116.67 75.86
C ASP A 402 52.72 -115.84 74.61
N GLY A 403 51.46 -115.40 74.52
CA GLY A 403 51.13 -114.09 73.92
C GLY A 403 50.61 -114.09 72.48
N GLU A 404 49.29 -114.20 72.35
CA GLU A 404 48.52 -113.87 71.14
C GLU A 404 48.77 -112.42 70.64
N GLN A 405 48.77 -112.19 69.31
CA GLN A 405 47.79 -111.34 68.58
C GLN A 405 48.24 -110.91 67.16
N LEU A 406 47.26 -110.53 66.33
CA LEU A 406 47.37 -109.71 65.10
C LEU A 406 48.12 -110.30 63.88
N LYS A 407 47.64 -111.46 63.44
CA LYS A 407 47.41 -111.80 62.01
C LYS A 407 45.90 -111.76 61.75
N GLU A 408 45.36 -111.51 60.56
CA GLU A 408 45.98 -111.19 59.26
C GLU A 408 45.03 -110.25 58.48
N LEU A 409 45.51 -109.12 57.95
CA LEU A 409 44.74 -108.17 57.14
C LEU A 409 45.31 -108.15 55.71
N LEU A 410 44.78 -109.00 54.82
CA LEU A 410 45.27 -109.10 53.44
C LEU A 410 44.25 -109.77 52.47
N ALA A 411 43.24 -109.00 52.01
CA ALA A 411 42.45 -109.19 50.77
C ALA A 411 41.27 -108.17 50.69
N GLU A 412 40.68 -107.77 49.55
CA GLU A 412 41.13 -107.62 48.15
C GLU A 412 39.99 -106.92 47.32
N ALA A 413 40.31 -106.08 46.32
CA ALA A 413 39.43 -105.55 45.23
C ALA A 413 38.18 -104.68 45.63
N THR A 414 37.52 -103.82 44.82
CA THR A 414 37.72 -103.00 43.57
C THR A 414 36.67 -101.84 43.63
N GLU A 415 36.32 -100.93 42.69
CA GLU A 415 36.50 -100.60 41.25
C GLU A 415 36.87 -99.07 41.12
N ALA A 416 37.05 -98.32 40.00
CA ALA A 416 36.56 -98.28 38.59
C ALA A 416 35.08 -97.81 38.42
N THR A 417 34.62 -97.04 37.42
CA THR A 417 35.18 -96.39 36.19
C THR A 417 34.55 -94.97 35.97
N GLU A 418 35.24 -93.97 35.35
CA GLU A 418 35.15 -93.41 33.96
C GLU A 418 33.77 -92.82 33.51
N ALA A 419 33.61 -91.88 32.55
CA ALA A 419 34.44 -91.13 31.57
C ALA A 419 33.86 -89.68 31.41
N ASP A 420 34.45 -88.60 30.85
CA ASP A 420 35.61 -88.30 29.96
C ASP A 420 35.27 -87.97 28.46
N GLY A 421 36.04 -87.05 27.84
CA GLY A 421 35.84 -86.39 26.52
C GLY A 421 35.17 -84.99 26.62
N SER A 422 35.68 -83.83 26.16
CA SER A 422 36.58 -83.41 25.04
C SER A 422 35.89 -83.34 23.64
N ASP A 423 36.13 -82.34 22.78
CA ASP A 423 36.97 -81.13 22.89
C ASP A 423 36.58 -79.98 21.90
N GLU A 424 37.19 -78.80 22.09
CA GLU A 424 37.42 -77.70 21.12
C GLU A 424 36.21 -76.98 20.42
N ALA A 425 36.51 -75.94 19.62
CA ALA A 425 35.57 -74.87 19.21
C ALA A 425 35.94 -74.18 17.87
N GLU A 426 34.98 -73.49 17.22
CA GLU A 426 35.23 -72.23 16.46
C GLU A 426 33.93 -71.42 16.17
N ASP A 427 33.99 -70.44 15.26
CA ASP A 427 33.24 -69.15 15.28
C ASP A 427 32.15 -68.96 14.18
N ALA A 428 31.50 -67.79 14.20
CA ALA A 428 31.01 -67.01 13.05
C ALA A 428 29.54 -67.12 12.58
N THR A 429 28.66 -66.46 13.35
CA THR A 429 27.69 -65.42 12.87
C THR A 429 26.55 -65.69 11.87
N ALA A 430 25.54 -64.81 11.99
CA ALA A 430 24.58 -64.32 10.99
C ALA A 430 23.25 -65.09 10.78
N GLN A 431 22.15 -64.38 10.96
CA GLN A 431 20.80 -64.75 10.55
C GLN A 431 20.14 -63.57 9.80
N GLN A 432 19.30 -63.88 8.82
CA GLN A 432 18.88 -62.96 7.75
C GLN A 432 17.51 -62.30 7.99
N ASP A 433 17.20 -61.29 7.17
CA ASP A 433 15.92 -60.56 7.12
C ASP A 433 15.53 -60.28 5.64
N ALA A 434 14.32 -59.79 5.37
CA ALA A 434 13.70 -59.47 4.06
C ALA A 434 13.22 -60.71 3.22
N PRO A 435 12.42 -60.58 2.12
CA PRO A 435 12.03 -59.33 1.42
C PRO A 435 10.60 -59.17 0.82
N ALA A 436 10.27 -57.90 0.51
CA ALA A 436 9.61 -57.37 -0.71
C ALA A 436 8.20 -57.79 -1.25
N ALA A 437 7.23 -56.86 -1.11
CA ALA A 437 6.51 -56.09 -2.15
C ALA A 437 5.85 -56.72 -3.42
N ALA A 438 4.60 -56.29 -3.70
CA ALA A 438 3.93 -56.25 -5.03
C ALA A 438 2.82 -55.14 -5.07
N LYS A 439 2.10 -54.95 -6.20
CA LYS A 439 1.18 -53.80 -6.46
C LYS A 439 -0.25 -54.16 -6.96
N ASP A 440 -1.09 -53.11 -7.02
CA ASP A 440 -2.21 -52.82 -7.96
C ASP A 440 -3.57 -53.55 -7.77
N GLY A 441 -4.69 -52.84 -8.03
CA GLY A 441 -6.06 -53.42 -8.05
C GLY A 441 -7.24 -52.44 -7.82
N GLN A 442 -7.94 -52.06 -8.89
CA GLN A 442 -9.03 -51.06 -9.00
C GLN A 442 -10.37 -51.29 -8.23
N GLU A 443 -11.04 -50.15 -7.95
CA GLU A 443 -12.49 -49.83 -8.13
C GLU A 443 -13.62 -50.26 -7.15
N LYS A 444 -14.58 -49.30 -7.01
CA LYS A 444 -16.01 -49.41 -6.63
C LYS A 444 -16.34 -49.70 -5.15
N ASP A 445 -17.49 -49.27 -4.60
CA ASP A 445 -18.64 -48.52 -5.16
C ASP A 445 -19.35 -47.69 -4.04
N GLY A 446 -20.32 -46.83 -4.37
CA GLY A 446 -21.38 -46.42 -3.42
C GLY A 446 -21.63 -44.92 -3.18
N GLN A 447 -22.91 -44.52 -3.23
CA GLN A 447 -23.49 -43.24 -2.76
C GLN A 447 -23.89 -43.39 -1.25
N VAL A 448 -24.34 -42.39 -0.47
CA VAL A 448 -25.51 -41.49 -0.61
C VAL A 448 -25.41 -40.27 0.34
N GLU A 449 -26.13 -39.21 -0.02
CA GLU A 449 -26.58 -37.98 0.71
C GLU A 449 -26.60 -37.98 2.26
N GLN A 450 -26.39 -36.81 2.89
CA GLN A 450 -27.48 -35.95 3.43
C GLN A 450 -27.01 -34.58 3.99
N SER A 451 -27.95 -33.73 4.44
CA SER A 451 -27.85 -32.26 4.47
C SER A 451 -28.04 -31.60 5.85
N ALA A 452 -27.41 -30.44 6.06
CA ALA A 452 -27.82 -29.25 6.86
C ALA A 452 -26.69 -28.19 6.71
N GLU A 453 -26.89 -26.91 6.40
CA GLU A 453 -27.80 -25.86 6.92
C GLU A 453 -27.46 -25.38 8.35
N GLU A 454 -26.73 -24.27 8.46
CA GLU A 454 -27.14 -23.09 9.26
C GLU A 454 -26.27 -21.83 8.95
N GLU A 455 -26.93 -20.69 8.81
CA GLU A 455 -26.39 -19.32 8.63
C GLU A 455 -27.48 -18.38 9.17
N PRO A 456 -27.15 -17.33 9.97
CA PRO A 456 -27.72 -16.02 9.61
C PRO A 456 -26.92 -14.77 10.06
N SER A 457 -26.73 -13.82 9.13
CA SER A 457 -26.80 -12.32 9.29
C SER A 457 -25.99 -11.63 10.42
N GLY A 458 -25.28 -10.50 10.23
CA GLY A 458 -25.13 -9.53 9.13
C GLY A 458 -24.05 -8.49 9.54
N ASP A 459 -24.05 -7.20 9.18
CA ASP A 459 -24.88 -6.36 8.29
C ASP A 459 -24.12 -5.04 7.94
N SER A 460 -24.66 -4.24 7.01
CA SER A 460 -24.42 -2.80 6.70
C SER A 460 -23.00 -2.21 6.53
N LEU A 461 -22.80 -1.60 5.35
CA LEU A 461 -21.67 -0.71 4.99
C LEU A 461 -21.85 0.71 5.55
N PRO A 462 -20.77 1.52 5.53
CA PRO A 462 -20.89 2.93 5.12
C PRO A 462 -19.97 3.29 3.93
N ASN A 463 -20.41 4.27 3.14
CA ASN A 463 -19.69 4.77 1.95
C ASN A 463 -18.51 5.69 2.28
N GLY A 464 -17.53 5.74 1.38
CA GLY A 464 -16.51 6.79 1.30
C GLY A 464 -16.43 7.39 -0.11
N ALA A 465 -16.39 8.71 -0.18
CA ALA A 465 -15.96 9.51 -1.34
C ALA A 465 -14.79 10.40 -0.86
N THR A 466 -13.97 11.08 -1.68
CA THR A 466 -13.84 11.18 -3.16
C THR A 466 -12.44 10.65 -3.57
N ASP A 467 -11.70 11.01 -4.63
CA ASP A 467 -11.84 11.89 -5.81
C ASP A 467 -10.88 11.45 -6.94
N ALA A 468 -11.17 11.71 -8.22
CA ALA A 468 -10.17 11.66 -9.32
C ALA A 468 -10.70 12.20 -10.68
N ASP A 469 -10.10 13.26 -11.21
CA ASP A 469 -10.18 13.61 -12.64
C ASP A 469 -9.41 12.59 -13.50
N THR A 470 -9.90 12.27 -14.71
CA THR A 470 -9.02 11.71 -15.76
C THR A 470 -9.49 11.98 -17.21
N ILE A 471 -8.88 13.01 -17.81
CA ILE A 471 -8.48 13.10 -19.24
C ILE A 471 -9.56 12.93 -20.32
N ALA A 472 -9.73 13.97 -21.14
CA ALA A 472 -10.53 13.94 -22.36
C ALA A 472 -9.88 13.10 -23.49
N ILE A 473 -10.72 12.46 -24.30
CA ILE A 473 -10.35 11.91 -25.61
C ILE A 473 -11.35 12.42 -26.65
N ASP A 474 -10.85 13.10 -27.68
CA ASP A 474 -11.65 13.58 -28.81
C ASP A 474 -12.16 12.42 -29.69
N ALA A 475 -13.48 12.30 -29.84
CA ALA A 475 -14.08 11.36 -30.79
C ALA A 475 -15.54 11.70 -31.17
N GLN A 476 -15.78 12.74 -31.98
CA GLN A 476 -16.92 12.68 -32.91
C GLN A 476 -16.78 13.50 -34.20
N VAL A 477 -17.22 12.88 -35.29
CA VAL A 477 -17.11 13.31 -36.69
C VAL A 477 -18.49 13.73 -37.21
N SER A 478 -18.51 14.58 -38.24
CA SER A 478 -19.68 14.92 -39.10
C SER A 478 -20.73 15.87 -38.49
N GLY A 479 -21.06 16.96 -39.22
CA GLY A 479 -22.16 17.84 -38.82
C GLY A 479 -22.37 19.16 -39.57
N ALA A 480 -21.87 19.35 -40.80
CA ALA A 480 -22.01 20.64 -41.49
C ALA A 480 -23.47 20.99 -41.85
N LYS A 481 -24.00 22.11 -41.31
CA LYS A 481 -25.24 22.78 -41.77
C LYS A 481 -25.29 24.24 -41.29
N ASN A 482 -25.72 25.15 -42.17
CA ASN A 482 -25.73 26.59 -41.91
C ASN A 482 -26.76 27.01 -40.85
N PRO A 483 -26.44 28.00 -39.98
CA PRO A 483 -27.44 28.76 -39.24
C PRO A 483 -28.04 29.87 -40.13
N VAL A 484 -29.36 30.00 -40.14
CA VAL A 484 -30.08 31.18 -40.63
C VAL A 484 -30.24 32.15 -39.45
N PRO A 485 -29.98 33.47 -39.59
CA PRO A 485 -30.14 34.42 -38.48
C PRO A 485 -31.62 34.54 -38.06
N LYS A 486 -31.91 34.22 -36.79
CA LYS A 486 -33.23 34.48 -36.18
C LYS A 486 -33.31 35.93 -35.72
N ALA A 487 -34.47 36.56 -35.97
CA ALA A 487 -34.72 37.94 -35.56
C ALA A 487 -34.81 38.11 -34.04
N THR A 488 -34.36 39.26 -33.54
CA THR A 488 -34.45 39.67 -32.14
C THR A 488 -35.87 40.09 -31.76
N PRO A 489 -36.44 39.60 -30.64
CA PRO A 489 -37.71 40.13 -30.12
C PRO A 489 -37.47 41.49 -29.42
N SER A 490 -38.09 42.55 -29.93
CA SER A 490 -38.04 43.87 -29.29
C SER A 490 -38.76 43.89 -27.94
N LYS A 491 -38.11 44.47 -26.92
CA LYS A 491 -38.70 44.80 -25.61
C LYS A 491 -38.17 46.12 -25.08
N ASN A 492 -38.88 47.22 -25.39
CA ASN A 492 -39.11 48.36 -24.50
C ASN A 492 -40.36 49.08 -25.01
N SER A 493 -41.33 49.56 -24.22
CA SER A 493 -41.36 49.93 -22.79
C SER A 493 -40.71 51.30 -22.47
N LEU A 494 -41.61 52.27 -22.25
CA LEU A 494 -41.49 53.57 -21.57
C LEU A 494 -40.13 54.30 -21.58
N ARG A 495 -40.00 55.31 -22.44
CA ARG A 495 -40.23 56.71 -22.01
C ARG A 495 -40.55 57.63 -23.17
#